data_AF-A0A132ACI2-F1
#
_entry.id   AF-A0A132ACI2-F1
#
_cell.length_a   1.000
_cell.length_b   1.000
_cell.length_c   1.000
_cell.angle_alpha   90.00
_cell.angle_beta   90.00
_cell.angle_gamma   90.00
#
_symmetry.space_group_name_H-M   'P 1'
#
loop_
_entity.id
_entity.type
_entity.pdbx_description
1 polymer ?
#
loop_
_entity_poly.entity_id
_entity_poly.type
_entity_poly.pdbx_seq_one_letter_code
_entity_poly.pdbx_strand_id
1 'polypeptide(L)'
;MIVGENSDQIIDFLKRCESALGGYGGGPSQDPHLASTYAAINALVTIGNEAAFRSINIDGIRKFLERMQQPDGSFTLHDSGEIDIRGVYCALAIAKLLRIPIYTDEDQGSNLFADSVAWILSCQNYEGGFGAAPGHEAHGGYTFCGVAVLAILDKLHLCNIDALLRWVSNRQMKYEGGFSGRQPDFYHCCYVISGFAVAQHNFDDPTVIGVKENLLNPTHLLYNVPFDSLHSFEKFFLESPKS
;
A
#
# COMPACT_ATOMS: atom_id res chain seq x y z
N MET A 1 8.26 -7.01 20.85
CA MET A 1 8.67 -7.92 19.75
C MET A 1 7.95 -9.25 19.96
N ILE A 2 6.79 -9.44 19.35
CA ILE A 2 5.89 -10.63 19.53
C ILE A 2 6.09 -11.66 18.39
N VAL A 3 7.02 -11.40 17.47
CA VAL A 3 7.07 -12.03 16.15
C VAL A 3 7.82 -13.38 16.13
N GLY A 4 8.53 -13.73 17.21
CA GLY A 4 9.49 -14.84 17.21
C GLY A 4 8.92 -16.26 17.25
N GLU A 5 7.78 -16.51 17.91
CA GLU A 5 7.32 -17.90 18.15
C GLU A 5 6.54 -18.52 16.98
N ASN A 6 6.02 -17.70 16.06
CA ASN A 6 5.16 -18.16 14.95
C ASN A 6 5.66 -17.76 13.56
N SER A 7 6.87 -17.19 13.43
CA SER A 7 7.38 -16.68 12.14
C SER A 7 7.34 -17.75 11.06
N ASP A 8 7.81 -18.95 11.36
CA ASP A 8 7.96 -20.03 10.38
C ASP A 8 6.61 -20.54 9.90
N GLN A 9 5.63 -20.65 10.81
CA GLN A 9 4.26 -21.04 10.46
C GLN A 9 3.58 -20.01 9.55
N ILE A 10 3.85 -18.71 9.77
CA ILE A 10 3.32 -17.64 8.94
C ILE A 10 3.98 -17.67 7.55
N ILE A 11 5.31 -17.84 7.49
CA ILE A 11 6.03 -17.97 6.22
C ILE A 11 5.50 -19.17 5.42
N ASP A 12 5.34 -20.34 6.07
CA ASP A 12 4.81 -21.55 5.44
C ASP A 12 3.36 -21.39 4.96
N PHE A 13 2.53 -20.68 5.73
CA PHE A 13 1.16 -20.37 5.33
C PHE A 13 1.13 -19.45 4.10
N LEU A 14 1.89 -18.36 4.13
CA LEU A 14 1.95 -17.42 3.01
C LEU A 14 2.55 -18.07 1.76
N LYS A 15 3.53 -18.97 1.91
CA LYS A 15 4.09 -19.73 0.79
C LYS A 15 3.05 -20.63 0.12
N ARG A 16 2.12 -21.21 0.87
CA ARG A 16 0.98 -21.97 0.32
C ARG A 16 -0.07 -21.09 -0.36
N CYS A 17 -0.11 -19.80 -0.05
CA CYS A 17 -0.98 -18.82 -0.70
C CYS A 17 -0.35 -18.22 -1.97
N GLU A 18 0.94 -18.47 -2.24
CA GLU A 18 1.61 -18.00 -3.45
C GLU A 18 1.08 -18.74 -4.68
N SER A 19 0.76 -17.99 -5.73
CA SER A 19 0.33 -18.55 -7.00
C SER A 19 1.52 -18.88 -7.89
N ALA A 20 1.43 -19.98 -8.64
CA ALA A 20 2.37 -20.29 -9.71
C ALA A 20 2.40 -19.23 -10.82
N LEU A 21 1.34 -18.41 -10.94
CA LEU A 21 1.25 -17.30 -11.89
C LEU A 21 1.82 -15.98 -11.34
N GLY A 22 2.41 -16.01 -10.13
CA GLY A 22 2.93 -14.84 -9.43
C GLY A 22 1.89 -14.16 -8.53
N GLY A 23 2.35 -13.57 -7.44
CA GLY A 23 1.49 -12.95 -6.41
C GLY A 23 0.94 -13.95 -5.38
N TYR A 24 0.13 -13.44 -4.44
CA TYR A 24 -0.50 -14.23 -3.38
C TYR A 24 -2.02 -14.11 -3.43
N GLY A 25 -2.72 -15.22 -3.22
CA GLY A 25 -4.18 -15.25 -3.03
C GLY A 25 -4.59 -14.99 -1.57
N GLY A 26 -5.90 -14.92 -1.32
CA GLY A 26 -6.45 -14.77 0.03
C GLY A 26 -6.34 -16.03 0.91
N GLY A 27 -5.98 -17.16 0.31
CA GLY A 27 -5.72 -18.43 0.98
C GLY A 27 -5.13 -19.45 0.00
N PRO A 28 -4.73 -20.64 0.49
CA PRO A 28 -4.18 -21.68 -0.37
C PRO A 28 -5.12 -22.03 -1.53
N SER A 29 -4.55 -22.16 -2.72
CA SER A 29 -5.27 -22.47 -3.97
C SER A 29 -6.24 -21.40 -4.47
N GLN A 30 -6.26 -20.20 -3.89
CA GLN A 30 -6.99 -19.06 -4.45
C GLN A 30 -6.15 -18.33 -5.49
N ASP A 31 -6.81 -17.70 -6.45
CA ASP A 31 -6.15 -16.87 -7.45
C ASP A 31 -5.41 -15.68 -6.80
N PRO A 32 -4.27 -15.26 -7.38
CA PRO A 32 -3.51 -14.14 -6.85
C PRO A 32 -4.29 -12.84 -7.00
N HIS A 33 -4.20 -11.99 -5.98
CA HIS A 33 -4.91 -10.71 -5.93
C HIS A 33 -3.99 -9.64 -5.35
N LEU A 34 -4.00 -8.41 -5.88
CA LEU A 34 -3.10 -7.33 -5.50
C LEU A 34 -3.20 -7.00 -4.01
N ALA A 35 -4.42 -6.92 -3.46
CA ALA A 35 -4.63 -6.69 -2.02
C ALA A 35 -3.99 -7.78 -1.11
N SER A 36 -4.20 -9.07 -1.40
CA SER A 36 -3.59 -10.16 -0.63
C SER A 36 -2.09 -10.25 -0.86
N THR A 37 -1.62 -9.93 -2.06
CA THR A 37 -0.18 -9.82 -2.39
C THR A 37 0.48 -8.72 -1.56
N TYR A 38 -0.13 -7.53 -1.50
CA TYR A 38 0.33 -6.42 -0.66
C TYR A 38 0.38 -6.82 0.82
N ALA A 39 -0.68 -7.45 1.33
CA ALA A 39 -0.75 -7.90 2.72
C ALA A 39 0.31 -8.97 3.04
N ALA A 40 0.49 -9.97 2.17
CA ALA A 40 1.47 -11.04 2.33
C ALA A 40 2.90 -10.50 2.37
N ILE A 41 3.24 -9.59 1.46
CA ILE A 41 4.58 -8.98 1.41
C ILE A 41 4.82 -8.14 2.66
N ASN A 42 3.86 -7.31 3.08
CA ASN A 42 4.00 -6.53 4.31
C ASN A 42 4.15 -7.42 5.54
N ALA A 43 3.44 -8.55 5.61
CA ALA A 43 3.61 -9.51 6.69
C ALA A 43 5.02 -10.13 6.69
N LEU A 44 5.53 -10.56 5.54
CA LEU A 44 6.87 -11.13 5.41
C LEU A 44 7.97 -10.10 5.73
N VAL A 45 7.82 -8.86 5.28
CA VAL A 45 8.74 -7.76 5.63
C VAL A 45 8.69 -7.46 7.12
N THR A 46 7.49 -7.45 7.73
CA THR A 46 7.30 -7.23 9.17
C THR A 46 7.93 -8.35 10.00
N ILE A 47 7.91 -9.60 9.53
CA ILE A 47 8.62 -10.72 10.16
C ILE A 47 10.12 -10.43 10.27
N GLY A 48 10.69 -9.77 9.28
CA GLY A 48 11.98 -9.11 9.42
C GLY A 48 13.20 -10.05 9.47
N ASN A 49 13.03 -11.34 9.18
CA ASN A 49 14.10 -12.33 9.18
C ASN A 49 14.46 -12.80 7.75
N GLU A 50 15.64 -13.38 7.61
CA GLU A 50 16.16 -13.81 6.30
C GLU A 50 15.28 -14.86 5.61
N ALA A 51 14.68 -15.78 6.38
CA ALA A 51 13.78 -16.80 5.84
C ALA A 51 12.55 -16.18 5.18
N ALA A 52 11.93 -15.18 5.82
CA ALA A 52 10.78 -14.47 5.27
C ALA A 52 11.17 -13.72 4.00
N PHE A 53 12.31 -13.03 3.99
CA PHE A 53 12.76 -12.27 2.82
C PHE A 53 13.06 -13.18 1.63
N ARG A 54 13.75 -14.31 1.85
CA ARG A 54 14.06 -15.30 0.80
C ARG A 54 12.83 -16.04 0.27
N SER A 55 11.74 -16.10 1.03
CA SER A 55 10.51 -16.76 0.57
C SER A 55 9.78 -15.99 -0.53
N ILE A 56 10.06 -14.68 -0.70
CA ILE A 56 9.40 -13.78 -1.64
C ILE A 56 9.92 -14.04 -3.06
N ASN A 57 9.03 -14.45 -3.96
CA ASN A 57 9.32 -14.62 -5.37
C ASN A 57 9.16 -13.30 -6.15
N ILE A 58 10.21 -12.48 -6.13
CA ILE A 58 10.18 -11.13 -6.73
C ILE A 58 9.90 -11.18 -8.24
N ASP A 59 10.46 -12.14 -8.97
CA ASP A 59 10.23 -12.28 -10.42
C ASP A 59 8.79 -12.65 -10.74
N GLY A 60 8.21 -13.57 -9.95
CA GLY A 60 6.79 -13.91 -10.06
C GLY A 60 5.90 -12.71 -9.77
N ILE A 61 6.22 -11.93 -8.74
CA ILE A 61 5.49 -10.71 -8.39
C ILE A 61 5.60 -9.66 -9.48
N ARG A 62 6.79 -9.43 -10.06
CA ARG A 62 6.98 -8.50 -11.18
C ARG A 62 6.06 -8.84 -12.35
N LYS A 63 6.07 -10.11 -12.79
CA LYS A 63 5.20 -10.59 -13.88
C LYS A 63 3.71 -10.46 -13.54
N PHE A 64 3.35 -10.65 -12.27
CA PHE A 64 1.98 -10.42 -11.82
C PHE A 64 1.58 -8.95 -11.92
N LEU A 65 2.43 -8.02 -11.46
CA LEU A 65 2.17 -6.58 -11.57
C LEU A 65 2.03 -6.14 -13.03
N GLU A 66 2.94 -6.58 -13.91
CA GLU A 66 2.88 -6.32 -15.35
C GLU A 66 1.58 -6.82 -15.97
N ARG A 67 1.08 -7.99 -15.52
CA ARG A 67 -0.19 -8.56 -16.00
C ARG A 67 -1.42 -7.78 -15.52
N MET A 68 -1.35 -7.16 -14.35
CA MET A 68 -2.47 -6.40 -13.78
C MET A 68 -2.58 -4.98 -14.36
N GLN A 69 -1.50 -4.45 -14.93
CA GLN A 69 -1.45 -3.11 -15.52
C GLN A 69 -2.40 -2.98 -16.71
N GLN A 70 -3.11 -1.85 -16.78
CA GLN A 70 -4.04 -1.54 -17.86
C GLN A 70 -3.52 -0.40 -18.73
N PRO A 71 -3.98 -0.30 -20.01
CA PRO A 71 -3.53 0.75 -20.92
C PRO A 71 -3.89 2.18 -20.50
N ASP A 72 -4.90 2.37 -19.63
CA ASP A 72 -5.31 3.68 -19.11
C ASP A 72 -4.52 4.10 -17.86
N GLY A 73 -3.54 3.30 -17.44
CA GLY A 73 -2.75 3.51 -16.23
C GLY A 73 -3.37 2.94 -14.95
N SER A 74 -4.58 2.36 -15.03
CA SER A 74 -5.19 1.64 -13.92
C SER A 74 -4.61 0.23 -13.76
N PHE A 75 -5.04 -0.46 -12.70
CA PHE A 75 -4.68 -1.85 -12.45
C PHE A 75 -5.93 -2.65 -12.08
N THR A 76 -6.09 -3.83 -12.70
CA THR A 76 -7.06 -4.83 -12.23
C THR A 76 -6.55 -5.47 -10.95
N LEU A 77 -7.44 -5.77 -10.00
CA LEU A 77 -7.03 -6.36 -8.72
C LEU A 77 -6.60 -7.83 -8.81
N HIS A 78 -7.13 -8.56 -9.78
CA HIS A 78 -6.73 -9.92 -10.17
C HIS A 78 -7.09 -10.14 -11.64
N ASP A 79 -6.78 -11.31 -12.20
CA ASP A 79 -7.14 -11.64 -13.58
C ASP A 79 -8.67 -11.54 -13.77
N SER A 80 -9.11 -10.67 -14.69
CA SER A 80 -10.53 -10.31 -14.93
C SER A 80 -11.27 -9.70 -13.73
N GLY A 81 -10.54 -9.20 -12.74
CA GLY A 81 -11.09 -8.55 -11.55
C GLY A 81 -11.54 -7.11 -11.78
N GLU A 82 -12.01 -6.49 -10.72
CA GLU A 82 -12.40 -5.09 -10.75
C GLU A 82 -11.19 -4.16 -10.88
N ILE A 83 -11.46 -2.95 -11.39
CA ILE A 83 -10.50 -1.86 -11.48
C ILE A 83 -10.93 -0.77 -10.50
N ASP A 84 -10.07 -0.46 -9.55
CA ASP A 84 -10.18 0.73 -8.72
C ASP A 84 -8.80 1.19 -8.21
N ILE A 85 -8.77 2.35 -7.55
CA ILE A 85 -7.56 2.96 -6.98
C ILE A 85 -6.73 1.98 -6.14
N ARG A 86 -7.34 0.98 -5.48
CA ARG A 86 -6.60 0.03 -4.64
C ARG A 86 -5.59 -0.75 -5.47
N GLY A 87 -5.92 -1.07 -6.72
CA GLY A 87 -5.01 -1.76 -7.64
C GLY A 87 -3.71 -0.98 -7.82
N VAL A 88 -3.82 0.30 -8.17
CA VAL A 88 -2.66 1.18 -8.38
C VAL A 88 -1.83 1.31 -7.11
N TYR A 89 -2.48 1.54 -5.96
CA TYR A 89 -1.78 1.67 -4.67
C TYR A 89 -1.05 0.38 -4.27
N CYS A 90 -1.74 -0.77 -4.32
CA CYS A 90 -1.14 -2.05 -3.95
C CYS A 90 0.04 -2.36 -4.88
N ALA A 91 -0.13 -2.22 -6.19
CA ALA A 91 0.93 -2.47 -7.16
C ALA A 91 2.15 -1.57 -6.92
N LEU A 92 1.93 -0.27 -6.70
CA LEU A 92 3.01 0.70 -6.48
C LEU A 92 3.74 0.45 -5.17
N ALA A 93 3.01 0.22 -4.08
CA ALA A 93 3.59 -0.08 -2.78
C ALA A 93 4.44 -1.36 -2.84
N ILE A 94 3.94 -2.42 -3.48
CA ILE A 94 4.68 -3.66 -3.72
C ILE A 94 5.95 -3.39 -4.55
N ALA A 95 5.81 -2.70 -5.69
CA ALA A 95 6.93 -2.46 -6.59
C ALA A 95 8.05 -1.67 -5.90
N LYS A 96 7.68 -0.61 -5.18
CA LYS A 96 8.64 0.19 -4.41
C LYS A 96 9.30 -0.61 -3.29
N LEU A 97 8.51 -1.34 -2.51
CA LEU A 97 9.02 -2.12 -1.38
C LEU A 97 10.03 -3.18 -1.86
N LEU A 98 9.68 -3.94 -2.90
CA LEU A 98 10.53 -4.99 -3.48
C LEU A 98 11.60 -4.47 -4.46
N ARG A 99 11.73 -3.14 -4.61
CA ARG A 99 12.65 -2.49 -5.56
C ARG A 99 12.50 -3.02 -7.00
N ILE A 100 11.28 -3.37 -7.38
CA ILE A 100 10.95 -3.68 -8.77
C ILE A 100 11.06 -2.37 -9.57
N PRO A 101 11.81 -2.36 -10.69
CA PRO A 101 11.94 -1.16 -11.51
C PRO A 101 10.57 -0.64 -11.96
N ILE A 102 10.28 0.61 -11.61
CA ILE A 102 9.07 1.34 -12.04
C ILE A 102 9.31 1.96 -13.41
N TYR A 103 10.55 2.38 -13.64
CA TYR A 103 11.07 2.85 -14.91
C TYR A 103 12.13 1.86 -15.38
N THR A 104 12.08 1.46 -16.64
CA THR A 104 13.28 1.01 -17.35
C THR A 104 13.91 2.25 -18.00
N ASP A 105 15.24 2.29 -18.09
CA ASP A 105 15.95 3.37 -18.78
C ASP A 105 15.29 3.70 -20.13
N GLU A 106 15.30 5.00 -20.46
CA GLU A 106 14.44 5.72 -21.43
C GLU A 106 14.33 5.12 -22.85
N ASP A 107 15.03 4.05 -23.18
CA ASP A 107 15.11 3.51 -24.54
C ASP A 107 14.49 2.11 -24.77
N GLN A 108 14.15 1.27 -23.77
CA GLN A 108 13.76 -0.13 -24.08
C GLN A 108 12.70 -0.86 -23.22
N GLY A 109 11.91 -0.20 -22.37
CA GLY A 109 10.90 -0.96 -21.61
C GLY A 109 9.75 -0.14 -21.06
N SER A 110 8.64 -0.83 -20.80
CA SER A 110 7.42 -0.28 -20.24
C SER A 110 7.64 0.40 -18.88
N ASN A 111 7.25 1.67 -18.75
CA ASN A 111 6.99 2.27 -17.44
C ASN A 111 5.74 1.60 -16.85
N LEU A 112 5.92 0.80 -15.79
CA LEU A 112 4.84 0.01 -15.16
C LEU A 112 3.71 0.90 -14.63
N PHE A 113 3.99 2.16 -14.31
CA PHE A 113 3.02 3.12 -13.81
C PHE A 113 2.81 4.29 -14.79
N ALA A 114 3.03 4.05 -16.08
CA ALA A 114 2.63 4.98 -17.13
C ALA A 114 1.13 5.29 -16.98
N ASP A 115 0.78 6.57 -17.11
CA ASP A 115 -0.58 7.09 -17.02
C ASP A 115 -1.32 6.89 -15.68
N SER A 116 -0.77 6.14 -14.73
CA SER A 116 -1.37 5.92 -13.40
C SER A 116 -1.62 7.22 -12.65
N VAL A 117 -0.73 8.22 -12.79
CA VAL A 117 -0.92 9.54 -12.17
C VAL A 117 -2.16 10.24 -12.74
N ALA A 118 -2.33 10.24 -14.06
CA ALA A 118 -3.47 10.87 -14.72
C ALA A 118 -4.78 10.15 -14.34
N TRP A 119 -4.75 8.82 -14.31
CA TRP A 119 -5.89 8.01 -13.91
C TRP A 119 -6.31 8.26 -12.45
N ILE A 120 -5.35 8.27 -11.51
CA ILE A 120 -5.62 8.61 -10.10
C ILE A 120 -6.21 10.02 -9.96
N LEU A 121 -5.64 11.01 -10.65
CA LEU A 121 -6.15 12.39 -10.60
C LEU A 121 -7.60 12.48 -11.09
N SER A 122 -7.97 11.70 -12.12
CA SER A 122 -9.35 11.65 -12.63
C SER A 122 -10.36 11.04 -11.65
N CYS A 123 -9.88 10.37 -10.59
CA CYS A 123 -10.73 9.83 -9.53
C CYS A 123 -11.02 10.85 -8.42
N GLN A 124 -10.36 12.01 -8.40
CA GLN A 124 -10.71 13.11 -7.50
C GLN A 124 -12.02 13.75 -7.98
N ASN A 125 -13.00 13.89 -7.10
CA ASN A 125 -14.32 14.42 -7.47
C ASN A 125 -14.59 15.80 -6.86
N TYR A 126 -15.77 16.37 -7.16
CA TYR A 126 -16.18 17.71 -6.72
C TYR A 126 -16.26 17.86 -5.19
N GLU A 127 -16.43 16.77 -4.45
CA GLU A 127 -16.45 16.82 -3.00
C GLU A 127 -15.06 17.18 -2.46
N GLY A 128 -14.00 16.73 -3.14
CA GLY A 128 -12.60 16.99 -2.84
C GLY A 128 -11.76 15.75 -2.55
N GLY A 129 -12.38 14.63 -2.17
CA GLY A 129 -11.71 13.34 -2.02
C GLY A 129 -11.68 12.52 -3.31
N PHE A 130 -11.21 11.28 -3.21
CA PHE A 130 -11.12 10.35 -4.33
C PHE A 130 -12.15 9.22 -4.20
N GLY A 131 -12.76 8.85 -5.31
CA GLY A 131 -13.61 7.67 -5.44
C GLY A 131 -12.84 6.43 -5.88
N ALA A 132 -13.55 5.30 -5.97
CA ALA A 132 -12.96 4.03 -6.41
C ALA A 132 -12.38 4.12 -7.84
N ALA A 133 -13.11 4.78 -8.72
CA ALA A 133 -12.80 5.01 -10.11
C ALA A 133 -13.36 6.39 -10.53
N PRO A 134 -13.05 6.89 -11.74
CA PRO A 134 -13.54 8.18 -12.19
C PRO A 134 -15.07 8.28 -12.12
N GLY A 135 -15.56 9.37 -11.53
CA GLY A 135 -17.00 9.62 -11.35
C GLY A 135 -17.65 8.96 -10.11
N HIS A 136 -16.90 8.19 -9.32
CA HIS A 136 -17.43 7.58 -8.09
C HIS A 136 -17.46 8.58 -6.90
N GLU A 137 -18.29 8.27 -5.90
CA GLU A 137 -18.35 9.00 -4.63
C GLU A 137 -17.00 9.00 -3.92
N ALA A 138 -16.64 10.13 -3.32
CA ALA A 138 -15.38 10.22 -2.60
C ALA A 138 -15.46 9.42 -1.29
N HIS A 139 -14.41 8.64 -1.02
CA HIS A 139 -14.40 7.70 0.09
C HIS A 139 -13.04 7.70 0.81
N GLY A 140 -13.04 7.50 2.13
CA GLY A 140 -11.82 7.59 2.94
C GLY A 140 -10.72 6.64 2.49
N GLY A 141 -11.05 5.36 2.27
CA GLY A 141 -10.08 4.36 1.81
C GLY A 141 -9.50 4.65 0.42
N TYR A 142 -10.34 5.04 -0.54
CA TYR A 142 -9.87 5.37 -1.90
C TYR A 142 -9.09 6.69 -1.91
N THR A 143 -9.49 7.66 -1.08
CA THR A 143 -8.74 8.90 -0.87
C THR A 143 -7.35 8.63 -0.30
N PHE A 144 -7.23 7.75 0.69
CA PHE A 144 -5.93 7.32 1.19
C PHE A 144 -5.07 6.75 0.05
N CYS A 145 -5.59 5.76 -0.69
CA CYS A 145 -4.82 5.10 -1.73
C CYS A 145 -4.41 6.08 -2.85
N GLY A 146 -5.29 6.99 -3.25
CA GLY A 146 -4.99 8.01 -4.26
C GLY A 146 -3.92 9.00 -3.81
N VAL A 147 -4.05 9.53 -2.59
CA VAL A 147 -3.04 10.42 -1.98
C VAL A 147 -1.70 9.72 -1.81
N ALA A 148 -1.70 8.47 -1.35
CA ALA A 148 -0.48 7.69 -1.16
C ALA A 148 0.24 7.45 -2.50
N VAL A 149 -0.48 7.08 -3.57
CA VAL A 149 0.11 6.93 -4.90
C VAL A 149 0.76 8.24 -5.37
N LEU A 150 0.03 9.36 -5.26
CA LEU A 150 0.56 10.66 -5.66
C LEU A 150 1.76 11.09 -4.81
N ALA A 151 1.77 10.78 -3.51
CA ALA A 151 2.90 11.08 -2.63
C ALA A 151 4.14 10.23 -2.97
N ILE A 152 3.97 8.92 -3.21
CA ILE A 152 5.06 8.00 -3.59
C ILE A 152 5.74 8.45 -4.90
N LEU A 153 4.96 8.99 -5.84
CA LEU A 153 5.44 9.44 -7.15
C LEU A 153 5.86 10.91 -7.18
N ASP A 154 5.83 11.62 -6.05
CA ASP A 154 6.09 13.05 -5.94
C ASP A 154 5.21 13.91 -6.88
N LYS A 155 3.93 13.56 -6.96
CA LYS A 155 2.88 14.19 -7.79
C LYS A 155 1.70 14.71 -6.98
N LEU A 156 1.81 14.78 -5.66
CA LEU A 156 0.73 15.25 -4.78
C LEU A 156 0.27 16.68 -5.13
N HIS A 157 1.20 17.54 -5.56
CA HIS A 157 0.92 18.91 -6.00
C HIS A 157 -0.01 19.01 -7.24
N LEU A 158 -0.28 17.91 -7.93
CA LEU A 158 -1.17 17.90 -9.11
C LEU A 158 -2.65 17.74 -8.75
N CYS A 159 -3.00 17.27 -7.54
CA CYS A 159 -4.40 17.19 -7.13
C CYS A 159 -4.87 18.51 -6.51
N ASN A 160 -6.20 18.68 -6.42
CA ASN A 160 -6.78 19.84 -5.75
C ASN A 160 -6.67 19.67 -4.23
N ILE A 161 -5.53 20.07 -3.68
CA ILE A 161 -5.22 19.94 -2.25
C ILE A 161 -6.19 20.72 -1.38
N ASP A 162 -6.62 21.92 -1.79
CA ASP A 162 -7.57 22.73 -1.01
C ASP A 162 -8.93 22.03 -0.87
N ALA A 163 -9.43 21.46 -1.96
CA ALA A 163 -10.67 20.68 -1.93
C ALA A 163 -10.51 19.42 -1.08
N LEU A 164 -9.37 18.74 -1.18
CA LEU A 164 -9.06 17.55 -0.39
C LEU A 164 -9.01 17.87 1.11
N LEU A 165 -8.29 18.92 1.51
CA LEU A 165 -8.18 19.34 2.91
C LEU A 165 -9.53 19.72 3.50
N ARG A 166 -10.35 20.46 2.74
CA ARG A 166 -11.74 20.78 3.13
C ARG A 166 -12.56 19.49 3.30
N TRP A 167 -12.44 18.55 2.38
CA TRP A 167 -13.19 17.30 2.38
C TRP A 167 -12.84 16.38 3.56
N VAL A 168 -11.54 16.22 3.85
CA VAL A 168 -11.04 15.43 4.99
C VAL A 168 -11.43 16.07 6.31
N SER A 169 -11.29 17.40 6.44
CA SER A 169 -11.63 18.14 7.67
C SER A 169 -13.11 18.00 8.03
N ASN A 170 -14.00 18.01 7.03
CA ASN A 170 -15.44 17.83 7.24
C ASN A 170 -15.85 16.40 7.64
N ARG A 171 -14.93 15.43 7.55
CA ARG A 171 -15.19 14.04 7.96
C ARG A 171 -14.75 13.75 9.39
N GLN A 172 -14.10 14.69 10.07
CA GLN A 172 -13.71 14.51 11.46
C GLN A 172 -14.95 14.54 12.37
N MET A 173 -15.15 13.47 13.14
CA MET A 173 -16.28 13.40 14.07
C MET A 173 -15.97 14.15 15.36
N LYS A 174 -16.75 15.20 15.63
CA LYS A 174 -16.54 16.13 16.75
C LYS A 174 -16.54 15.44 18.13
N TYR A 175 -17.34 14.40 18.31
CA TYR A 175 -17.59 13.81 19.64
C TYR A 175 -17.01 12.40 19.80
N GLU A 176 -17.00 11.60 18.73
CA GLU A 176 -16.54 10.20 18.78
C GLU A 176 -15.05 10.07 18.43
N GLY A 177 -14.43 11.12 17.87
CA GLY A 177 -13.12 11.03 17.23
C GLY A 177 -13.17 10.21 15.94
N GLY A 178 -12.07 10.18 15.19
CA GLY A 178 -12.01 9.46 13.91
C GLY A 178 -12.75 10.13 12.75
N PHE A 179 -12.90 9.40 11.65
CA PHE A 179 -13.49 9.91 10.40
C PHE A 179 -14.82 9.21 10.08
N SER A 180 -15.84 9.98 9.70
CA SER A 180 -17.15 9.46 9.26
C SER A 180 -17.09 8.89 7.84
N GLY A 181 -17.80 7.78 7.58
CA GLY A 181 -17.97 7.28 6.20
C GLY A 181 -18.45 5.83 6.09
N ARG A 182 -18.00 4.92 6.97
CA ARG A 182 -18.46 3.51 7.05
C ARG A 182 -18.18 2.91 8.43
N GLN A 183 -18.76 1.73 8.70
CA GLN A 183 -18.41 0.91 9.85
C GLN A 183 -16.94 0.46 9.79
N PRO A 184 -16.27 0.27 10.95
CA PRO A 184 -14.89 -0.19 11.00
C PRO A 184 -14.75 -1.58 10.36
N ASP A 185 -13.81 -1.73 9.43
CA ASP A 185 -13.30 -3.04 8.99
C ASP A 185 -11.77 -3.05 9.12
N PHE A 186 -11.15 -4.24 9.06
CA PHE A 186 -9.71 -4.39 9.24
C PHE A 186 -8.88 -3.56 8.24
N TYR A 187 -9.42 -3.30 7.06
CA TYR A 187 -8.78 -2.50 6.01
C TYR A 187 -8.82 -1.01 6.38
N HIS A 188 -9.98 -0.46 6.76
CA HIS A 188 -10.09 0.92 7.22
C HIS A 188 -9.33 1.16 8.52
N CYS A 189 -9.38 0.22 9.47
CA CYS A 189 -8.60 0.30 10.70
C CYS A 189 -7.11 0.35 10.42
N CYS A 190 -6.57 -0.45 9.48
CA CYS A 190 -5.14 -0.42 9.22
C CYS A 190 -4.70 0.93 8.63
N TYR A 191 -5.47 1.55 7.73
CA TYR A 191 -5.13 2.87 7.19
C TYR A 191 -5.35 4.02 8.18
N VAL A 192 -6.41 3.96 8.99
CA VAL A 192 -6.66 4.97 10.03
C VAL A 192 -5.57 4.90 11.10
N ILE A 193 -5.18 3.71 11.55
CA ILE A 193 -4.08 3.51 12.51
C ILE A 193 -2.75 3.94 11.88
N SER A 194 -2.53 3.68 10.59
CA SER A 194 -1.33 4.16 9.88
C SER A 194 -1.27 5.67 9.81
N GLY A 195 -2.36 6.31 9.38
CA GLY A 195 -2.46 7.77 9.33
C GLY A 195 -2.34 8.41 10.72
N PHE A 196 -2.86 7.75 11.75
CA PHE A 196 -2.73 8.19 13.14
C PHE A 196 -1.28 8.09 13.63
N ALA A 197 -0.60 6.97 13.39
CA ALA A 197 0.82 6.82 13.72
C ALA A 197 1.65 7.91 13.05
N VAL A 198 1.39 8.19 11.78
CA VAL A 198 2.09 9.24 11.04
C VAL A 198 1.82 10.63 11.61
N ALA A 199 0.57 10.94 11.94
CA ALA A 199 0.21 12.22 12.55
C ALA A 199 0.90 12.42 13.91
N GLN A 200 1.13 11.33 14.66
CA GLN A 200 1.90 11.39 15.90
C GLN A 200 3.37 11.70 15.62
N HIS A 201 3.98 11.16 14.57
CA HIS A 201 5.43 11.26 14.32
C HIS A 201 5.84 12.34 13.31
N ASN A 202 4.99 13.35 13.05
CA ASN A 202 5.23 14.41 12.06
C ASN A 202 6.13 15.57 12.55
N PHE A 203 6.61 15.51 13.80
CA PHE A 203 7.46 16.53 14.44
C PHE A 203 8.64 15.85 15.14
N ASP A 204 9.68 16.61 15.52
CA ASP A 204 10.88 16.09 16.20
C ASP A 204 10.55 15.27 17.48
N ASP A 205 9.41 15.56 18.11
CA ASP A 205 8.82 14.78 19.19
C ASP A 205 7.43 14.23 18.81
N PRO A 206 7.09 12.97 19.17
CA PRO A 206 5.79 12.40 18.89
C PRO A 206 4.65 13.16 19.59
N THR A 207 3.70 13.66 18.81
CA THR A 207 2.51 14.37 19.31
C THR A 207 1.40 13.38 19.63
N VAL A 208 1.16 13.11 20.91
CA VAL A 208 0.12 12.16 21.37
C VAL A 208 -1.07 12.92 21.94
N ILE A 209 -2.27 12.69 21.38
CA ILE A 209 -3.53 13.21 21.94
C ILE A 209 -4.04 12.22 23.00
N GLY A 210 -4.25 12.70 24.22
CA GLY A 210 -4.78 11.91 25.34
C GLY A 210 -3.69 11.27 26.20
N VAL A 211 -3.75 9.95 26.38
CA VAL A 211 -2.81 9.20 27.25
C VAL A 211 -1.62 8.67 26.45
N LYS A 212 -0.47 8.45 27.11
CA LYS A 212 0.79 8.06 26.44
C LYS A 212 0.70 6.70 25.75
N GLU A 213 -0.19 5.84 26.21
CA GLU A 213 -0.47 4.51 25.66
C GLU A 213 -1.11 4.56 24.26
N ASN A 214 -1.61 5.73 23.85
CA ASN A 214 -2.09 5.97 22.49
C ASN A 214 -0.95 6.12 21.47
N LEU A 215 0.30 6.23 21.91
CA LEU A 215 1.46 6.34 21.03
C LEU A 215 1.64 5.04 20.24
N LEU A 216 1.41 5.11 18.94
CA LEU A 216 1.67 4.02 18.02
C LEU A 216 3.15 3.99 17.64
N ASN A 217 3.64 2.82 17.27
CA ASN A 217 4.96 2.72 16.66
C ASN A 217 5.00 3.54 15.36
N PRO A 218 6.10 4.25 15.08
CA PRO A 218 6.25 4.93 13.80
C PRO A 218 6.18 3.90 12.68
N THR A 219 5.31 4.17 11.71
CA THR A 219 5.09 3.32 10.53
C THR A 219 5.48 4.11 9.29
N HIS A 220 6.07 3.43 8.32
CA HIS A 220 6.40 4.09 7.07
C HIS A 220 5.10 4.37 6.29
N LEU A 221 4.77 5.65 6.13
CA LEU A 221 3.59 6.19 5.43
C LEU A 221 3.20 5.44 4.15
N LEU A 222 4.21 5.05 3.37
CA LEU A 222 4.03 4.50 2.03
C LEU A 222 3.86 2.98 2.00
N TYR A 223 4.28 2.27 3.05
CA TYR A 223 4.34 0.81 3.05
C TYR A 223 3.54 0.18 4.20
N ASN A 224 3.16 0.98 5.20
CA ASN A 224 2.51 0.52 6.43
C ASN A 224 3.27 -0.63 7.11
N VAL A 225 4.60 -0.51 7.19
CA VAL A 225 5.46 -1.41 7.95
C VAL A 225 6.31 -0.63 8.95
N PRO A 226 6.71 -1.23 10.08
CA PRO A 226 7.62 -0.61 11.04
C PRO A 226 8.97 -0.22 10.38
N PHE A 227 9.56 0.90 10.79
CA PHE A 227 10.83 1.38 10.25
C PHE A 227 11.99 0.38 10.42
N ASP A 228 12.08 -0.30 11.57
CA ASP A 228 13.14 -1.30 11.83
C ASP A 228 13.07 -2.48 10.85
N SER A 229 11.86 -2.93 10.54
CA SER A 229 11.60 -4.00 9.57
C SER A 229 11.97 -3.56 8.15
N LEU A 230 11.60 -2.33 7.78
CA LEU A 230 11.96 -1.75 6.48
C LEU A 230 13.49 -1.62 6.33
N HIS A 231 14.18 -1.09 7.34
CA HIS A 231 15.63 -0.93 7.31
C HIS A 231 16.36 -2.28 7.19
N SER A 232 15.89 -3.28 7.94
CA SER A 232 16.43 -4.65 7.87
C SER A 232 16.25 -5.26 6.47
N PHE A 233 15.08 -5.04 5.87
CA PHE A 233 14.78 -5.48 4.51
C PHE A 233 15.65 -4.78 3.46
N GLU A 234 15.79 -3.46 3.56
CA GLU A 234 16.64 -2.67 2.66
C GLU A 234 18.11 -3.12 2.70
N LYS A 235 18.61 -3.42 3.90
CA LYS A 235 19.96 -3.94 4.11
C LYS A 235 20.13 -5.31 3.43
N PHE A 236 19.19 -6.23 3.63
CA PHE A 236 19.19 -7.54 2.98
C PHE A 236 19.26 -7.42 1.45
N PHE A 237 18.53 -6.48 0.84
CA PHE A 237 18.56 -6.24 -0.60
C PHE A 237 19.87 -5.64 -1.11
N LEU A 238 20.56 -4.83 -0.30
CA LEU A 238 21.86 -4.26 -0.66
C LEU A 238 22.99 -5.29 -0.57
N GLU A 239 22.88 -6.23 0.37
CA GLU A 239 23.89 -7.27 0.63
C GLU A 239 23.69 -8.54 -0.23
N SER A 240 22.50 -8.76 -0.76
CA SER A 240 22.21 -9.88 -1.66
C SER A 240 22.71 -9.61 -3.08
N PRO A 241 23.41 -10.54 -3.74
CA PRO A 241 23.83 -10.38 -5.12
C PRO A 241 22.59 -10.20 -6.02
N LYS A 242 22.62 -9.18 -6.89
CA LYS A 242 21.61 -8.99 -7.94
C LYS A 242 21.59 -10.25 -8.81
N SER A 243 20.51 -11.02 -8.75
CA SER A 243 20.24 -12.15 -9.64
C SER A 243 19.93 -11.67 -11.05
#